data_AF-A0A812NZJ8-F1
#
_entry.id   AF-A0A812NZJ8-F1
#
_cell.length_a   1.000
_cell.length_b   1.000
_cell.length_c   1.000
_cell.angle_alpha   90.00
_cell.angle_beta   90.00
_cell.angle_gamma   90.00
#
_symmetry.space_group_name_H-M   'P 1'
#
loop_
_entity.id
_entity.type
_entity.pdbx_description
1 polymer ?
#
loop_
_entity_poly.entity_id
_entity_poly.type
_entity_poly.pdbx_seq_one_letter_code
_entity_poly.pdbx_strand_id
1 'polypeptide(L)'
;MSCRALSACACAVLAVLLLGLSILMFAGKHRRFIVATVVEELRPVLKKSGVNATVGEPKLSGAQQAQHSQHVSAEDYLQDVGQISRLNRVIFVHVPKTGGTTIEESSLFRDARKFHATVGHSDAETLRRRAPRFRSFSIVRQPCERFLSAFTYIRTIAPDAEYLWYRRNVAGRDLNSYVASKDFGSPAFFQFLHFTPQHKFVFFLNKTFGVDLLLCQDNWTRSVERLREYLKPTVLPADIVRRHKRRTEHSKCSGLPEEIRRRIEAAYAMDMCLFFPNKSETACGPLTAGQLTGRYKTCMESIGDKICFAAARCVELQGRHVLGIQTPLQSAYTAYVRIVAIRLGGFAFPVKNSNRMIRFLESVHAFRFDSCCGS
;
A
#
# COMPACT_ATOMS: atom_id res chain seq x y z
N MET A 1 -7.50 -15.35 -47.31
CA MET A 1 -7.05 -14.28 -46.38
C MET A 1 -5.56 -14.09 -46.62
N SER A 2 -5.14 -12.91 -47.10
CA SER A 2 -3.81 -12.72 -47.69
C SER A 2 -2.72 -12.40 -46.66
N CYS A 3 -1.50 -12.87 -46.94
CA CYS A 3 -0.27 -12.71 -46.14
C CYS A 3 0.09 -11.26 -45.75
N ARG A 4 -0.57 -10.25 -46.32
CA ARG A 4 -0.31 -8.83 -46.03
C ARG A 4 -0.88 -8.36 -44.69
N ALA A 5 -1.94 -8.98 -44.18
CA ALA A 5 -2.54 -8.59 -42.89
C ALA A 5 -1.71 -9.02 -41.67
N LEU A 6 -1.00 -10.16 -41.77
CA LEU A 6 -0.10 -10.63 -40.70
C LEU A 6 1.15 -9.74 -40.55
N SER A 7 1.66 -9.20 -41.66
CA SER A 7 2.84 -8.32 -41.66
C SER A 7 2.59 -7.00 -40.93
N ALA A 8 1.43 -6.36 -41.15
CA ALA A 8 1.11 -5.09 -40.50
C ALA A 8 0.92 -5.24 -38.98
N CYS A 9 0.37 -6.37 -38.54
CA CYS A 9 0.17 -6.65 -37.12
C CYS A 9 1.51 -6.91 -36.40
N ALA A 10 2.42 -7.66 -37.03
CA ALA A 10 3.76 -7.90 -36.49
C ALA A 10 4.59 -6.60 -36.40
N CYS A 11 4.51 -5.73 -37.40
CA CYS A 11 5.20 -4.43 -37.39
C CYS A 11 4.66 -3.49 -36.29
N ALA A 12 3.34 -3.49 -36.04
CA ALA A 12 2.73 -2.69 -34.98
C ALA A 12 3.16 -3.16 -33.58
N VAL A 13 3.19 -4.48 -33.36
CA VAL A 13 3.67 -5.06 -32.10
C VAL A 13 5.15 -4.75 -31.89
N LEU A 14 5.98 -4.88 -32.93
CA LEU A 14 7.41 -4.57 -32.86
C LEU A 14 7.65 -3.07 -32.57
N ALA A 15 6.89 -2.17 -33.18
CA ALA A 15 7.00 -0.74 -32.92
C ALA A 15 6.64 -0.37 -31.47
N VAL A 16 5.58 -0.99 -30.90
CA VAL A 16 5.19 -0.79 -29.49
C VAL A 16 6.26 -1.34 -28.55
N LEU A 17 6.86 -2.49 -28.87
CA LEU A 17 7.94 -3.08 -28.08
C LEU A 17 9.21 -2.23 -28.13
N LEU A 18 9.60 -1.71 -29.30
CA LEU A 18 10.75 -0.83 -29.46
C LEU A 18 10.54 0.52 -28.75
N LEU A 19 9.33 1.07 -28.78
CA LEU A 19 8.96 2.28 -28.04
C LEU A 19 9.00 2.04 -26.52
N GLY A 20 8.50 0.88 -26.06
CA GLY A 20 8.59 0.47 -24.66
C GLY A 20 10.04 0.28 -24.19
N LEU A 21 10.88 -0.34 -25.02
CA LEU A 21 12.31 -0.54 -24.74
C LEU A 21 13.07 0.78 -24.68
N SER A 22 12.80 1.72 -25.58
CA SER A 22 13.42 3.05 -25.55
C SER A 22 12.96 3.85 -24.32
N ILE A 23 11.69 3.80 -23.94
CA ILE A 23 11.21 4.39 -22.67
C ILE A 23 11.91 3.75 -21.45
N LEU A 24 12.13 2.44 -21.45
CA LEU A 24 12.82 1.71 -20.38
C LEU A 24 14.32 2.03 -20.30
N MET A 25 14.96 2.40 -21.41
CA MET A 25 16.37 2.80 -21.46
C MET A 25 16.59 4.21 -20.88
N PHE A 26 15.59 5.10 -20.95
CA PHE A 26 15.69 6.48 -20.44
C PHE A 26 15.03 6.70 -19.07
N ALA A 27 14.16 5.79 -18.61
CA ALA A 27 13.55 5.88 -17.29
C ALA A 27 14.46 5.24 -16.22
N GLY A 28 15.23 6.05 -15.50
CA GLY A 28 16.03 5.64 -14.32
C GLY A 28 15.17 5.05 -13.18
N LYS A 29 15.07 5.72 -12.02
CA LYS A 29 14.37 5.21 -10.81
C LYS A 29 12.89 4.80 -11.01
N HIS A 30 12.27 5.11 -12.16
CA HIS A 30 10.87 4.80 -12.47
C HIS A 30 10.66 3.54 -13.32
N ARG A 31 11.73 2.80 -13.65
CA ARG A 31 11.69 1.56 -14.45
C ARG A 31 10.64 0.55 -13.97
N ARG A 32 10.42 0.47 -12.65
CA ARG A 32 9.47 -0.48 -12.04
C ARG A 32 7.99 -0.15 -12.30
N PHE A 33 7.64 1.15 -12.37
CA PHE A 33 6.25 1.58 -12.60
C PHE A 33 5.84 1.34 -14.06
N ILE A 34 6.76 1.58 -15.00
CA ILE A 34 6.49 1.44 -16.44
C ILE A 34 6.33 -0.03 -16.83
N VAL A 35 7.18 -0.94 -16.30
CA VAL A 35 7.06 -2.38 -16.58
C VAL A 35 5.72 -2.93 -16.09
N ALA A 36 5.27 -2.56 -14.89
CA ALA A 36 4.01 -3.05 -14.34
C ALA A 36 2.81 -2.62 -15.19
N THR A 37 2.76 -1.36 -15.61
CA THR A 37 1.68 -0.84 -16.45
C THR A 37 1.66 -1.48 -17.85
N VAL A 38 2.84 -1.68 -18.47
CA VAL A 38 2.93 -2.33 -19.79
C VAL A 38 2.50 -3.80 -19.73
N VAL A 39 2.84 -4.52 -18.66
CA VAL A 39 2.43 -5.92 -18.47
C VAL A 39 0.92 -6.06 -18.25
N GLU A 40 0.30 -5.12 -17.56
CA GLU A 40 -1.17 -5.07 -17.37
C GLU A 40 -1.91 -4.84 -18.69
N GLU A 41 -1.46 -3.89 -19.52
CA GLU A 41 -2.06 -3.58 -20.82
C GLU A 41 -1.87 -4.72 -21.85
N LEU A 42 -0.78 -5.49 -21.74
CA LEU A 42 -0.51 -6.63 -22.64
C LEU A 42 -1.19 -7.93 -22.19
N ARG A 43 -1.73 -8.00 -20.96
CA ARG A 43 -2.39 -9.20 -20.42
C ARG A 43 -3.55 -9.74 -21.28
N PRO A 44 -4.41 -8.92 -21.90
CA PRO A 44 -5.47 -9.41 -22.78
C PRO A 44 -4.92 -10.05 -24.06
N VAL A 45 -3.78 -9.57 -24.56
CA VAL A 45 -3.10 -10.09 -25.75
C VAL A 45 -2.45 -11.44 -25.44
N LEU A 46 -1.80 -11.56 -24.28
CA LEU A 46 -1.22 -12.82 -23.81
C LEU A 46 -2.28 -13.90 -23.55
N LYS A 47 -3.44 -13.54 -23.00
CA LYS A 47 -4.58 -14.48 -22.84
C LYS A 47 -5.09 -15.03 -24.17
N LYS A 48 -5.09 -14.23 -25.25
CA LYS A 48 -5.49 -14.69 -26.59
C LYS A 48 -4.47 -15.64 -27.24
N SER A 49 -3.24 -15.70 -26.73
CA SER A 49 -2.18 -16.57 -27.26
C SER A 49 -2.18 -18.01 -26.72
N GLY A 50 -3.14 -18.38 -25.87
CA GLY A 50 -3.33 -19.77 -25.42
C GLY A 50 -2.36 -20.26 -24.34
N VAL A 51 -1.54 -19.38 -23.76
CA VAL A 51 -0.65 -19.74 -22.64
C VAL A 51 -1.44 -19.80 -21.33
N ASN A 52 -2.07 -20.95 -21.05
CA ASN A 52 -2.72 -21.24 -19.78
C ASN A 52 -1.78 -22.00 -18.84
N ALA A 53 -1.14 -21.29 -17.91
CA ALA A 53 -0.49 -21.91 -16.77
C ALA A 53 -1.48 -22.00 -15.61
N THR A 54 -2.19 -23.12 -15.48
CA THR A 54 -2.88 -23.48 -14.23
C THR A 54 -2.09 -24.61 -13.58
N VAL A 55 -1.23 -24.24 -12.64
CA VAL A 55 -0.54 -25.19 -11.77
C VAL A 55 -1.46 -25.46 -10.60
N GLY A 56 -2.14 -26.61 -10.60
CA GLY A 56 -2.81 -27.13 -9.42
C GLY A 56 -1.76 -27.46 -8.35
N GLU A 57 -1.94 -26.94 -7.13
CA GLU A 57 -1.00 -27.16 -6.04
C GLU A 57 -1.11 -28.59 -5.48
N PRO A 58 -0.02 -29.36 -5.42
CA PRO A 58 -0.01 -30.64 -4.73
C PRO A 58 -0.02 -30.42 -3.21
N LYS A 59 -0.98 -31.04 -2.52
CA LYS A 59 -0.96 -31.13 -1.06
C LYS A 59 0.19 -32.04 -0.62
N LEU A 60 1.20 -31.47 0.02
CA LEU A 60 2.31 -32.22 0.61
C LEU A 60 1.83 -32.97 1.86
N SER A 61 2.21 -34.24 1.96
CA SER A 61 1.99 -35.07 3.15
C SER A 61 2.88 -34.64 4.32
N GLY A 62 2.52 -35.04 5.56
CA GLY A 62 3.30 -34.74 6.76
C GLY A 62 4.75 -35.27 6.72
N ALA A 63 5.00 -36.39 6.05
CA ALA A 63 6.35 -36.94 5.86
C ALA A 63 7.21 -36.08 4.91
N GLN A 64 6.60 -35.47 3.88
CA GLN A 64 7.30 -34.57 2.96
C GLN A 64 7.65 -33.22 3.62
N GLN A 65 6.86 -32.76 4.59
CA GLN A 65 7.22 -31.59 5.39
C GLN A 65 8.45 -31.84 6.26
N ALA A 66 8.60 -33.04 6.82
CA ALA A 66 9.75 -33.43 7.65
C ALA A 66 11.04 -33.62 6.84
N GLN A 67 10.97 -34.17 5.63
CA GLN A 67 12.15 -34.29 4.75
C GLN A 67 12.57 -32.93 4.16
N HIS A 68 11.61 -32.05 3.85
CA HIS A 68 11.94 -30.74 3.30
C HIS A 68 12.53 -29.78 4.34
N SER A 69 12.33 -30.02 5.64
CA SER A 69 13.01 -29.26 6.70
C SER A 69 14.52 -29.55 6.78
N GLN A 70 15.01 -30.60 6.11
CA GLN A 70 16.43 -30.97 6.12
C GLN A 70 17.29 -30.26 5.05
N HIS A 71 16.69 -29.42 4.19
CA HIS A 71 17.42 -28.73 3.10
C HIS A 71 17.17 -27.21 3.04
N VAL A 72 16.99 -26.54 4.18
CA VAL A 72 17.09 -25.06 4.18
C VAL A 72 18.56 -24.69 4.25
N SER A 73 19.11 -24.14 3.17
CA SER A 73 20.51 -23.69 3.12
C SER A 73 20.69 -22.40 3.92
N ALA A 74 21.90 -22.13 4.40
CA ALA A 74 22.20 -20.85 5.04
C ALA A 74 22.04 -19.69 4.03
N GLU A 75 22.33 -19.95 2.76
CA GLU A 75 22.18 -19.03 1.64
C GLU A 75 20.75 -18.55 1.46
N ASP A 76 19.75 -19.41 1.68
CA ASP A 76 18.33 -19.02 1.60
C ASP A 76 18.01 -17.92 2.64
N TYR A 77 18.54 -18.05 3.86
CA TYR A 77 18.34 -17.03 4.89
C TYR A 77 19.08 -15.72 4.60
N LEU A 78 20.25 -15.77 3.96
CA LEU A 78 20.99 -14.55 3.61
C LEU A 78 20.25 -13.68 2.56
N GLN A 79 19.33 -14.28 1.80
CA GLN A 79 18.49 -13.57 0.84
C GLN A 79 17.16 -13.07 1.43
N ASP A 80 16.80 -13.55 2.62
CA ASP A 80 15.57 -13.18 3.30
C ASP A 80 15.68 -11.77 3.90
N VAL A 81 14.51 -11.15 4.05
CA VAL A 81 14.35 -9.85 4.71
C VAL A 81 13.15 -9.91 5.64
N GLY A 82 13.21 -9.19 6.76
CA GLY A 82 12.09 -9.10 7.70
C GLY A 82 11.77 -10.42 8.39
N GLN A 83 10.47 -10.72 8.54
CA GLN A 83 10.00 -11.83 9.38
C GLN A 83 9.60 -13.05 8.54
N ILE A 84 10.60 -13.76 8.04
CA ILE A 84 10.45 -15.04 7.32
C ILE A 84 11.10 -16.14 8.17
N SER A 85 10.30 -17.14 8.59
CA SER A 85 10.82 -18.34 9.25
C SER A 85 10.74 -19.49 8.27
N ARG A 86 11.92 -19.98 7.86
CA ARG A 86 12.05 -21.11 6.92
C ARG A 86 11.73 -22.42 7.62
N LEU A 87 12.11 -22.57 8.89
CA LEU A 87 11.80 -23.75 9.70
C LEU A 87 10.28 -23.91 9.88
N ASN A 88 9.57 -22.83 10.19
CA ASN A 88 8.12 -22.86 10.41
C ASN A 88 7.30 -22.62 9.12
N ARG A 89 7.98 -22.37 7.99
CA ARG A 89 7.39 -22.02 6.69
C ARG A 89 6.32 -20.93 6.79
N VAL A 90 6.67 -19.86 7.50
CA VAL A 90 5.74 -18.77 7.80
C VAL A 90 6.36 -17.40 7.53
N ILE A 91 5.53 -16.49 7.04
CA ILE A 91 5.80 -15.06 6.87
C ILE A 91 4.93 -14.30 7.86
N PHE A 92 5.53 -13.35 8.58
CA PHE A 92 4.79 -12.34 9.32
C PHE A 92 4.97 -10.98 8.64
N VAL A 93 3.89 -10.39 8.13
CA VAL A 93 3.93 -9.02 7.59
C VAL A 93 3.75 -8.05 8.76
N HIS A 94 4.86 -7.51 9.28
CA HIS A 94 4.82 -6.62 10.44
C HIS A 94 4.36 -5.21 10.08
N VAL A 95 3.08 -4.92 10.32
CA VAL A 95 2.53 -3.56 10.31
C VAL A 95 3.02 -2.80 11.55
N PRO A 96 3.66 -1.63 11.42
CA PRO A 96 4.16 -0.87 12.57
C PRO A 96 3.10 -0.60 13.63
N LYS A 97 3.50 -0.71 14.90
CA LYS A 97 2.71 -0.38 16.10
C LYS A 97 1.44 -1.21 16.33
N THR A 98 1.44 -2.45 15.82
CA THR A 98 0.36 -3.44 15.99
C THR A 98 0.69 -4.56 16.99
N GLY A 99 1.77 -4.40 17.76
CA GLY A 99 2.28 -5.43 18.68
C GLY A 99 3.19 -6.47 18.01
N GLY A 100 3.69 -6.20 16.80
CA GLY A 100 4.52 -7.15 16.05
C GLY A 100 5.83 -7.51 16.74
N THR A 101 6.42 -6.66 17.58
CA THR A 101 7.61 -7.00 18.38
C THR A 101 7.42 -8.25 19.24
N THR A 102 6.22 -8.48 19.78
CA THR A 102 5.92 -9.71 20.53
C THR A 102 6.03 -10.95 19.64
N ILE A 103 5.63 -10.85 18.37
CA ILE A 103 5.73 -11.93 17.38
C ILE A 103 7.18 -12.10 16.93
N GLU A 104 7.87 -11.00 16.62
CA GLU A 104 9.28 -10.98 16.19
C GLU A 104 10.22 -11.61 17.21
N GLU A 105 10.01 -11.37 18.52
CA GLU A 105 10.84 -11.90 19.60
C GLU A 105 10.46 -13.33 20.03
N SER A 106 9.34 -13.85 19.51
CA SER A 106 8.87 -15.19 19.87
C SER A 106 9.74 -16.29 19.29
N SER A 107 9.56 -17.53 19.75
CA SER A 107 10.27 -18.66 19.13
C SER A 107 9.82 -19.01 17.71
N LEU A 108 8.75 -18.41 17.19
CA LEU A 108 8.28 -18.61 15.81
C LEU A 108 9.30 -18.13 14.76
N PHE A 109 10.14 -17.15 15.11
CA PHE A 109 11.18 -16.60 14.23
C PHE A 109 12.59 -16.80 14.80
N ARG A 110 12.77 -17.77 15.71
CA ARG A 110 14.08 -18.04 16.33
C ARG A 110 15.12 -18.49 15.31
N ASP A 111 14.70 -19.25 14.30
CA ASP A 111 15.55 -19.69 13.20
C ASP A 111 16.08 -18.49 12.41
N ALA A 112 15.18 -17.60 12.00
CA ALA A 112 15.49 -16.43 11.20
C ALA A 112 16.44 -15.44 11.88
N ARG A 113 16.27 -15.22 13.21
CA ARG A 113 17.11 -14.30 14.00
C ARG A 113 18.59 -14.69 14.06
N LYS A 114 18.95 -15.93 13.73
CA LYS A 114 20.35 -16.37 13.68
C LYS A 114 21.09 -15.85 12.45
N PHE A 115 20.35 -15.51 11.39
CA PHE A 115 20.92 -15.22 10.08
C PHE A 115 20.70 -13.77 9.64
N HIS A 116 19.60 -13.14 10.06
CA HIS A 116 19.31 -11.77 9.70
C HIS A 116 18.48 -11.04 10.77
N ALA A 117 18.46 -9.72 10.71
CA ALA A 117 17.56 -8.91 11.52
C ALA A 117 16.10 -9.25 11.16
N THR A 118 15.36 -9.82 12.11
CA THR A 118 13.90 -9.97 12.00
C THR A 118 13.15 -8.71 12.39
N VAL A 119 13.86 -7.58 12.45
CA VAL A 119 13.33 -6.26 12.80
C VAL A 119 13.19 -5.49 11.49
N GLY A 120 12.01 -4.93 11.26
CA GLY A 120 11.75 -4.14 10.06
C GLY A 120 10.31 -4.27 9.56
N HIS A 121 9.99 -3.48 8.54
CA HIS A 121 8.64 -3.37 8.01
C HIS A 121 8.65 -3.49 6.49
N SER A 122 8.58 -4.73 6.01
CA SER A 122 8.42 -5.04 4.59
C SER A 122 6.94 -5.29 4.29
N ASP A 123 6.49 -4.84 3.11
CA ASP A 123 5.15 -5.16 2.62
C ASP A 123 5.01 -6.64 2.24
N ALA A 124 3.76 -7.09 2.14
CA ALA A 124 3.40 -8.46 1.80
C ALA A 124 3.97 -8.89 0.46
N GLU A 125 4.03 -8.00 -0.53
CA GLU A 125 4.54 -8.31 -1.86
C GLU A 125 6.03 -8.67 -1.80
N THR A 126 6.78 -7.88 -1.04
CA THR A 126 8.22 -8.07 -0.83
C THR A 126 8.52 -9.38 -0.13
N LEU A 127 7.82 -9.69 0.95
CA LEU A 127 8.04 -10.95 1.68
C LEU A 127 7.56 -12.17 0.88
N ARG A 128 6.41 -12.09 0.21
CA ARG A 128 5.88 -13.19 -0.61
C ARG A 128 6.78 -13.53 -1.79
N ARG A 129 7.44 -12.56 -2.42
CA ARG A 129 8.41 -12.86 -3.49
C ARG A 129 9.58 -13.73 -3.02
N ARG A 130 9.98 -13.61 -1.74
CA ARG A 130 11.08 -14.39 -1.15
C ARG A 130 10.67 -15.81 -0.76
N ALA A 131 9.42 -15.97 -0.34
CA ALA A 131 8.89 -17.25 0.10
C ALA A 131 7.43 -17.45 -0.34
N PRO A 132 7.15 -17.63 -1.65
CA PRO A 132 5.79 -17.57 -2.19
C PRO A 132 4.86 -18.65 -1.65
N ARG A 133 5.42 -19.81 -1.28
CA ARG A 133 4.68 -20.98 -0.78
C ARG A 133 4.54 -21.02 0.75
N PHE A 134 4.94 -19.96 1.46
CA PHE A 134 4.84 -19.92 2.91
C PHE A 134 3.48 -19.38 3.33
N ARG A 135 3.00 -19.89 4.46
CA ARG A 135 1.82 -19.34 5.13
C ARG A 135 2.14 -17.93 5.60
N SER A 136 1.20 -17.01 5.49
CA SER A 136 1.44 -15.60 5.80
C SER A 136 0.35 -15.04 6.69
N PHE A 137 0.74 -14.23 7.67
CA PHE A 137 -0.22 -13.53 8.51
C PHE A 137 0.25 -12.11 8.82
N SER A 138 -0.70 -11.29 9.25
CA SER A 138 -0.43 -9.94 9.74
C SER A 138 -1.35 -9.60 10.91
N ILE A 139 -0.96 -8.61 11.70
CA ILE A 139 -1.78 -8.05 12.77
C ILE A 139 -2.06 -6.60 12.42
N VAL A 140 -3.32 -6.20 12.49
CA VAL A 140 -3.75 -4.81 12.39
C VAL A 140 -4.32 -4.34 13.72
N ARG A 141 -4.41 -3.02 13.88
CA ARG A 141 -4.95 -2.35 15.06
C ARG A 141 -5.90 -1.25 14.63
N GLN A 142 -6.86 -0.87 15.48
CA GLN A 142 -7.68 0.31 15.24
C GLN A 142 -6.78 1.53 14.87
N PRO A 143 -7.02 2.21 13.74
CA PRO A 143 -6.08 3.19 13.19
C PRO A 143 -5.72 4.37 14.10
N CYS A 144 -6.68 4.88 14.87
CA CYS A 144 -6.46 5.97 15.82
C CYS A 144 -5.61 5.50 17.01
N GLU A 145 -5.90 4.34 17.59
CA GLU A 145 -5.07 3.71 18.62
C GLU A 145 -3.64 3.44 18.13
N ARG A 146 -3.49 3.02 16.86
CA ARG A 146 -2.18 2.81 16.22
C ARG A 146 -1.43 4.12 16.07
N PHE A 147 -2.11 5.18 15.62
CA PHE A 147 -1.53 6.51 15.49
C PHE A 147 -1.03 7.03 16.84
N LEU A 148 -1.82 6.91 17.91
CA LEU A 148 -1.40 7.33 19.26
C LEU A 148 -0.17 6.56 19.74
N SER A 149 -0.10 5.26 19.46
CA SER A 149 1.08 4.45 19.75
C SER A 149 2.31 4.89 18.96
N ALA A 150 2.16 5.23 17.66
CA ALA A 150 3.23 5.75 16.82
C ALA A 150 3.71 7.14 17.30
N PHE A 151 2.77 8.03 17.61
CA PHE A 151 3.05 9.39 18.10
C PHE A 151 3.75 9.37 19.46
N THR A 152 3.34 8.49 20.37
CA THR A 152 4.01 8.36 21.67
C THR A 152 5.40 7.74 21.50
N TYR A 153 5.51 6.70 20.67
CA TYR A 153 6.78 6.05 20.38
C TYR A 153 7.82 7.03 19.85
N ILE A 154 7.49 7.82 18.83
CA ILE A 154 8.43 8.73 18.18
C ILE A 154 8.90 9.86 19.10
N ARG A 155 8.16 10.17 20.17
CA ARG A 155 8.61 11.12 21.19
C ARG A 155 9.64 10.53 22.16
N THR A 156 9.76 9.21 22.19
CA THR A 156 10.63 8.46 23.12
C THR A 156 11.84 7.82 22.44
N ILE A 157 11.95 7.90 21.10
CA ILE A 157 13.09 7.31 20.39
C ILE A 157 14.39 8.04 20.73
N ALA A 158 15.47 7.28 20.78
CA ALA A 158 16.81 7.83 20.90
C ALA A 158 17.19 8.63 19.63
N PRO A 159 18.17 9.55 19.71
CA PRO A 159 18.63 10.30 18.56
C PRO A 159 19.19 9.40 17.44
N ASP A 160 18.39 9.19 16.40
CA ASP A 160 18.75 8.46 15.19
C ASP A 160 18.17 9.15 13.92
N ALA A 161 18.14 8.44 12.79
CA ALA A 161 17.55 8.97 11.56
C ALA A 161 16.05 9.29 11.69
N GLU A 162 15.30 8.49 12.47
CA GLU A 162 13.89 8.74 12.76
C GLU A 162 13.70 9.97 13.65
N TYR A 163 14.66 10.22 14.56
CA TYR A 163 14.66 11.41 15.42
C TYR A 163 14.79 12.71 14.63
N LEU A 164 15.54 12.73 13.51
CA LEU A 164 15.61 13.92 12.65
C LEU A 164 14.25 14.23 12.00
N TRP A 165 13.52 13.19 11.56
CA TRP A 165 12.17 13.37 11.05
C TRP A 165 11.25 13.91 12.15
N TYR A 166 11.32 13.32 13.36
CA TYR A 166 10.58 13.79 14.53
C TYR A 166 10.83 15.27 14.81
N ARG A 167 12.10 15.68 14.89
CA ARG A 167 12.49 17.07 15.18
C ARG A 167 11.92 18.08 14.20
N ARG A 168 11.81 17.70 12.92
CA ARG A 168 11.31 18.59 11.86
C ARG A 168 9.79 18.66 11.81
N ASN A 169 9.11 17.55 12.11
CA ASN A 169 7.68 17.42 11.83
C ASN A 169 6.80 17.49 13.09
N VAL A 170 7.29 17.00 14.24
CA VAL A 170 6.47 16.78 15.45
C VAL A 170 7.01 17.51 16.67
N ALA A 171 8.33 17.67 16.80
CA ALA A 171 8.92 18.26 18.01
C ALA A 171 8.37 19.67 18.29
N GLY A 172 8.09 19.94 19.56
CA GLY A 172 7.50 21.20 20.02
C GLY A 172 5.99 21.31 19.83
N ARG A 173 5.32 20.29 19.27
CA ARG A 173 3.85 20.22 19.17
C ARG A 173 3.30 19.13 20.09
N ASP A 174 2.22 19.43 20.78
CA ASP A 174 1.42 18.40 21.43
C ASP A 174 0.59 17.61 20.40
N LEU A 175 -0.10 16.57 20.85
CA LEU A 175 -0.92 15.73 19.98
C LEU A 175 -2.01 16.52 19.25
N ASN A 176 -2.72 17.39 19.95
CA ASN A 176 -3.89 18.08 19.42
C ASN A 176 -3.45 19.14 18.39
N SER A 177 -2.45 19.95 18.74
CA SER A 177 -1.83 20.94 17.84
C SER A 177 -1.20 20.29 16.61
N TYR A 178 -0.58 19.13 16.75
CA TYR A 178 -0.04 18.40 15.60
C TYR A 178 -1.15 17.93 14.65
N VAL A 179 -2.20 17.28 15.18
CA VAL A 179 -3.35 16.79 14.38
C VAL A 179 -4.17 17.94 13.76
N ALA A 180 -4.25 19.09 14.45
CA ALA A 180 -4.90 20.29 13.94
C ALA A 180 -4.11 20.97 12.81
N SER A 181 -2.79 20.74 12.73
CA SER A 181 -1.94 21.36 11.71
C SER A 181 -2.28 20.92 10.28
N LYS A 182 -1.90 21.74 9.30
CA LYS A 182 -2.04 21.44 7.87
C LYS A 182 -1.13 20.32 7.37
N ASP A 183 -0.09 19.98 8.14
CA ASP A 183 0.91 18.98 7.76
C ASP A 183 0.36 17.56 7.99
N PHE A 184 -0.60 17.42 8.92
CA PHE A 184 -1.23 16.15 9.28
C PHE A 184 -2.06 15.58 8.11
N GLY A 185 -1.86 14.29 7.81
CA GLY A 185 -2.54 13.62 6.70
C GLY A 185 -1.97 13.95 5.31
N SER A 186 -0.93 14.77 5.21
CA SER A 186 -0.25 15.04 3.93
C SER A 186 0.47 13.79 3.38
N PRO A 187 0.81 13.74 2.07
CA PRO A 187 1.63 12.65 1.53
C PRO A 187 2.98 12.50 2.24
N ALA A 188 3.60 13.60 2.67
CA ALA A 188 4.86 13.60 3.41
C ALA A 188 4.72 12.97 4.81
N PHE A 189 3.58 13.18 5.48
CA PHE A 189 3.27 12.52 6.76
C PHE A 189 3.30 11.00 6.62
N PHE A 190 2.72 10.46 5.56
CA PHE A 190 2.69 9.01 5.30
C PHE A 190 3.97 8.42 4.73
N GLN A 191 5.01 9.24 4.47
CA GLN A 191 6.34 8.72 4.10
C GLN A 191 7.10 8.21 5.33
N PHE A 192 6.72 8.64 6.53
CA PHE A 192 7.29 8.07 7.75
C PHE A 192 6.64 6.73 8.07
N LEU A 193 7.48 5.69 8.14
CA LEU A 193 7.08 4.29 8.18
C LEU A 193 6.03 3.97 9.25
N HIS A 194 6.20 4.54 10.46
CA HIS A 194 5.29 4.33 11.59
C HIS A 194 3.89 4.94 11.38
N PHE A 195 3.76 5.93 10.50
CA PHE A 195 2.49 6.57 10.15
C PHE A 195 1.90 6.05 8.84
N THR A 196 2.65 5.30 8.04
CA THR A 196 2.17 4.66 6.81
C THR A 196 0.88 3.85 7.07
N PRO A 197 -0.20 4.03 6.30
CA PRO A 197 -1.45 3.28 6.46
C PRO A 197 -1.24 1.76 6.41
N GLN A 198 -1.99 1.03 7.23
CA GLN A 198 -1.84 -0.41 7.42
C GLN A 198 -2.10 -1.19 6.13
N HIS A 199 -3.08 -0.77 5.32
CA HIS A 199 -3.40 -1.43 4.06
C HIS A 199 -2.21 -1.46 3.09
N LYS A 200 -1.29 -0.48 3.15
CA LYS A 200 -0.10 -0.44 2.28
C LYS A 200 0.90 -1.57 2.57
N PHE A 201 0.83 -2.20 3.74
CA PHE A 201 1.68 -3.34 4.08
C PHE A 201 1.03 -4.66 3.68
N VAL A 202 -0.30 -4.77 3.72
CA VAL A 202 -1.00 -6.07 3.60
C VAL A 202 -1.72 -6.27 2.27
N PHE A 203 -1.82 -5.24 1.43
CA PHE A 203 -2.33 -5.36 0.06
C PHE A 203 -1.19 -5.29 -0.96
N PHE A 204 -1.32 -6.04 -2.04
CA PHE A 204 -0.45 -5.92 -3.20
C PHE A 204 -0.79 -4.67 -4.03
N LEU A 205 0.11 -4.27 -4.92
CA LEU A 205 -0.10 -3.11 -5.81
C LEU A 205 -1.33 -3.26 -6.71
N ASN A 206 -1.70 -4.49 -7.07
CA ASN A 206 -2.91 -4.79 -7.83
C ASN A 206 -4.22 -4.72 -6.99
N LYS A 207 -4.15 -4.22 -5.75
CA LYS A 207 -5.27 -4.03 -4.83
C LYS A 207 -5.89 -5.34 -4.30
N THR A 208 -5.22 -6.47 -4.47
CA THR A 208 -5.61 -7.74 -3.85
C THR A 208 -4.96 -7.91 -2.48
N PHE A 209 -5.66 -8.60 -1.58
CA PHE A 209 -5.15 -8.86 -0.24
C PHE A 209 -3.99 -9.86 -0.26
N GLY A 210 -2.86 -9.50 0.35
CA GLY A 210 -1.57 -10.16 0.16
C GLY A 210 -1.14 -11.14 1.26
N VAL A 211 -1.93 -11.28 2.33
CA VAL A 211 -1.66 -12.25 3.41
C VAL A 211 -2.79 -13.27 3.54
N ASP A 212 -2.50 -14.45 4.08
CA ASP A 212 -3.51 -15.52 4.21
C ASP A 212 -4.40 -15.32 5.45
N LEU A 213 -3.83 -14.79 6.53
CA LEU A 213 -4.53 -14.55 7.79
C LEU A 213 -4.34 -13.12 8.31
N LEU A 214 -5.47 -12.43 8.53
CA LEU A 214 -5.48 -11.15 9.24
C LEU A 214 -5.95 -11.32 10.69
N LEU A 215 -5.16 -10.75 11.61
CA LEU A 215 -5.37 -10.76 13.05
C LEU A 215 -5.56 -9.34 13.59
N CYS A 216 -6.10 -9.23 14.80
CA CYS A 216 -6.51 -7.99 15.43
C CYS A 216 -5.83 -7.81 16.78
N GLN A 217 -5.01 -6.77 16.92
CA GLN A 217 -4.35 -6.49 18.20
C GLN A 217 -5.37 -6.20 19.32
N ASP A 218 -6.48 -5.53 18.98
CA ASP A 218 -7.51 -5.14 19.94
C ASP A 218 -8.23 -6.34 20.57
N ASN A 219 -8.12 -7.53 19.95
CA ASN A 219 -8.53 -8.81 20.50
C ASN A 219 -7.37 -9.82 20.47
N TRP A 220 -6.32 -9.53 21.23
CA TRP A 220 -5.08 -10.31 21.23
C TRP A 220 -5.29 -11.80 21.51
N THR A 221 -6.04 -12.15 22.56
CA THR A 221 -6.28 -13.55 22.95
C THR A 221 -6.91 -14.36 21.81
N ARG A 222 -8.01 -13.85 21.23
CA ARG A 222 -8.68 -14.49 20.09
C ARG A 222 -7.78 -14.54 18.87
N SER A 223 -6.99 -13.50 18.63
CA SER A 223 -6.03 -13.47 17.51
C SER A 223 -4.95 -14.54 17.65
N VAL A 224 -4.42 -14.74 18.86
CA VAL A 224 -3.45 -15.80 19.16
C VAL A 224 -4.07 -17.20 19.00
N GLU A 225 -5.31 -17.39 19.40
CA GLU A 225 -6.04 -18.66 19.18
C GLU A 225 -6.23 -18.96 17.69
N ARG A 226 -6.66 -17.97 16.90
CA ARG A 226 -6.78 -18.11 15.44
C ARG A 226 -5.44 -18.38 14.78
N LEU A 227 -4.37 -17.73 15.23
CA LEU A 227 -3.03 -17.98 14.73
C LEU A 227 -2.59 -19.42 15.04
N ARG A 228 -2.86 -19.92 16.26
CA ARG A 228 -2.57 -21.30 16.64
C ARG A 228 -3.30 -22.29 15.74
N GLU A 229 -4.57 -22.04 15.46
CA GLU A 229 -5.36 -22.88 14.55
C GLU A 229 -4.80 -22.87 13.13
N TYR A 230 -4.48 -21.68 12.63
CA TYR A 230 -3.94 -21.49 11.28
C TYR A 230 -2.56 -22.14 11.07
N LEU A 231 -1.72 -22.17 12.10
CA LEU A 231 -0.35 -22.70 12.02
C LEU A 231 -0.23 -24.21 12.24
N LYS A 232 -1.31 -24.94 12.59
CA LYS A 232 -1.30 -26.42 12.76
C LYS A 232 -0.54 -27.13 11.61
N PRO A 233 0.29 -28.16 11.89
CA PRO A 233 0.59 -28.77 13.19
C PRO A 233 1.68 -28.04 14.00
N THR A 234 2.22 -26.91 13.51
CA THR A 234 3.24 -26.15 14.23
C THR A 234 2.68 -25.65 15.56
N VAL A 235 3.27 -26.09 16.66
CA VAL A 235 2.87 -25.64 18.00
C VAL A 235 3.12 -24.14 18.08
N LEU A 236 2.05 -23.34 18.19
CA LEU A 236 2.21 -21.91 18.43
C LEU A 236 2.98 -21.75 19.74
N PRO A 237 4.12 -21.06 19.73
CA PRO A 237 4.90 -20.92 20.92
C PRO A 237 4.15 -20.32 22.11
N ALA A 238 4.25 -20.97 23.27
CA ALA A 238 3.63 -20.49 24.51
C ALA A 238 4.18 -19.13 24.98
N ASP A 239 5.31 -18.66 24.43
CA ASP A 239 5.87 -17.35 24.73
C ASP A 239 5.11 -16.20 24.05
N ILE A 240 4.44 -16.42 22.92
CA ILE A 240 3.58 -15.39 22.27
C ILE A 240 2.43 -14.99 23.21
N VAL A 241 1.82 -15.97 23.87
CA VAL A 241 0.70 -15.75 24.80
C VAL A 241 1.16 -14.96 26.03
N ARG A 242 2.30 -15.35 26.61
CA ARG A 242 2.77 -14.84 27.90
C ARG A 242 3.42 -13.46 27.80
N ARG A 243 4.05 -13.12 26.67
CA ARG A 243 4.88 -11.92 26.53
C ARG A 243 4.13 -10.67 26.07
N HIS A 244 2.87 -10.77 25.66
CA HIS A 244 2.17 -9.59 25.17
C HIS A 244 1.84 -8.63 26.31
N LYS A 245 2.65 -7.57 26.41
CA LYS A 245 2.39 -6.40 27.25
C LYS A 245 2.50 -5.17 26.36
N ARG A 246 1.54 -4.26 26.45
CA ARG A 246 1.65 -2.94 25.80
C ARG A 246 2.87 -2.24 26.39
N ARG A 247 3.91 -2.04 25.57
CA ARG A 247 5.17 -1.39 25.99
C ARG A 247 5.03 0.12 26.21
N THR A 248 4.08 0.73 25.51
CA THR A 248 3.86 2.17 25.56
C THR A 248 2.47 2.42 26.11
N GLU A 249 2.41 3.06 27.27
CA GLU A 249 1.18 3.62 27.79
C GLU A 249 0.85 4.90 27.01
N HIS A 250 -0.39 5.01 26.55
CA HIS A 250 -0.88 6.17 25.83
C HIS A 250 -2.38 6.31 26.07
N SER A 251 -2.91 7.51 25.84
CA SER A 251 -4.35 7.73 25.90
C SER A 251 -5.09 6.79 24.95
N LYS A 252 -6.29 6.36 25.34
CA LYS A 252 -7.20 5.68 24.41
C LYS A 252 -7.74 6.69 23.40
N CYS A 253 -8.06 6.22 22.19
CA CYS A 253 -8.68 7.04 21.16
C CYS A 253 -10.02 7.64 21.64
N SER A 254 -10.76 6.90 22.47
CA SER A 254 -12.01 7.36 23.08
C SER A 254 -11.83 8.54 24.06
N GLY A 255 -10.61 8.79 24.54
CA GLY A 255 -10.30 9.92 25.41
C GLY A 255 -9.88 11.19 24.67
N LEU A 256 -9.82 11.17 23.33
CA LEU A 256 -9.48 12.35 22.54
C LEU A 256 -10.71 13.25 22.33
N PRO A 257 -10.51 14.58 22.17
CA PRO A 257 -11.54 15.45 21.65
C PRO A 257 -12.09 14.90 20.33
N GLU A 258 -13.41 14.96 20.16
CA GLU A 258 -14.07 14.30 19.03
C GLU A 258 -13.56 14.81 17.67
N GLU A 259 -13.26 16.10 17.56
CA GLU A 259 -12.67 16.69 16.36
C GLU A 259 -11.30 16.08 16.01
N ILE A 260 -10.41 15.95 17.01
CA ILE A 260 -9.08 15.37 16.85
C ILE A 260 -9.19 13.91 16.44
N ARG A 261 -10.06 13.14 17.09
CA ARG A 261 -10.35 11.76 16.71
C ARG A 261 -10.84 11.66 15.26
N ARG A 262 -11.81 12.50 14.87
CA ARG A 262 -12.36 12.51 13.50
C ARG A 262 -11.30 12.84 12.45
N ARG A 263 -10.39 13.78 12.73
CA ARG A 263 -9.26 14.09 11.84
C ARG A 263 -8.33 12.89 11.65
N ILE A 264 -7.99 12.18 12.73
CA ILE A 264 -7.16 10.97 12.64
C ILE A 264 -7.89 9.89 11.84
N GLU A 265 -9.16 9.61 12.14
CA GLU A 265 -9.97 8.63 11.40
C GLU A 265 -10.06 8.98 9.90
N ALA A 266 -10.20 10.27 9.55
CA ALA A 266 -10.24 10.73 8.17
C ALA A 266 -8.90 10.52 7.45
N ALA A 267 -7.77 10.82 8.09
CA ALA A 267 -6.44 10.57 7.54
C ALA A 267 -6.21 9.06 7.27
N TYR A 268 -6.81 8.19 8.08
CA TYR A 268 -6.76 6.74 7.93
C TYR A 268 -8.06 6.12 7.39
N ALA A 269 -8.84 6.88 6.61
CA ALA A 269 -10.17 6.46 6.18
C ALA A 269 -10.18 5.09 5.47
N MET A 270 -9.15 4.78 4.69
CA MET A 270 -9.02 3.49 4.02
C MET A 270 -8.85 2.33 5.02
N ASP A 271 -7.99 2.49 6.02
CA ASP A 271 -7.80 1.46 7.06
C ASP A 271 -9.07 1.28 7.90
N MET A 272 -9.76 2.39 8.21
CA MET A 272 -11.06 2.37 8.90
C MET A 272 -12.08 1.56 8.10
N CYS A 273 -12.25 1.88 6.82
CA CYS A 273 -13.22 1.20 5.96
C CYS A 273 -12.92 -0.31 5.79
N LEU A 274 -11.65 -0.66 5.59
CA LEU A 274 -11.24 -2.05 5.37
C LEU A 274 -11.41 -2.93 6.59
N PHE A 275 -10.87 -2.48 7.73
CA PHE A 275 -10.65 -3.33 8.90
C PHE A 275 -11.70 -3.08 10.00
N PHE A 276 -12.31 -1.89 10.05
CA PHE A 276 -13.21 -1.45 11.11
C PHE A 276 -14.46 -0.76 10.52
N PRO A 277 -15.24 -1.46 9.67
CA PRO A 277 -16.38 -0.84 8.98
C PRO A 277 -17.45 -0.34 9.95
N ASN A 278 -17.61 -1.02 11.09
CA ASN A 278 -18.46 -0.57 12.19
C ASN A 278 -17.59 0.19 13.20
N LYS A 279 -17.76 1.52 13.25
CA LYS A 279 -16.99 2.40 14.16
C LYS A 279 -17.15 2.04 15.65
N SER A 280 -18.23 1.33 15.98
CA SER A 280 -18.55 0.85 17.33
C SER A 280 -17.88 -0.49 17.64
N GLU A 281 -17.41 -1.24 16.65
CA GLU A 281 -16.74 -2.52 16.87
C GLU A 281 -15.27 -2.32 17.20
N THR A 282 -14.88 -2.77 18.39
CA THR A 282 -13.50 -2.77 18.86
C THR A 282 -12.64 -3.86 18.22
N ALA A 283 -13.17 -4.65 17.28
CA ALA A 283 -12.46 -5.79 16.71
C ALA A 283 -12.66 -5.85 15.20
N CYS A 284 -11.56 -6.05 14.46
CA CYS A 284 -11.69 -6.52 13.10
C CYS A 284 -12.24 -7.97 13.12
N GLY A 285 -13.32 -8.19 12.38
CA GLY A 285 -13.93 -9.52 12.27
C GLY A 285 -13.00 -10.52 11.55
N PRO A 286 -13.30 -11.83 11.62
CA PRO A 286 -12.66 -12.80 10.75
C PRO A 286 -13.05 -12.48 9.30
N LEU A 287 -12.09 -11.99 8.52
CA LEU A 287 -12.28 -11.69 7.11
C LEU A 287 -11.41 -12.60 6.26
N THR A 288 -11.99 -13.14 5.20
CA THR A 288 -11.25 -13.87 4.17
C THR A 288 -10.52 -12.91 3.23
N ALA A 289 -9.51 -13.40 2.52
CA ALA A 289 -8.81 -12.61 1.51
C ALA A 289 -9.74 -12.07 0.42
N GLY A 290 -10.74 -12.86 0.00
CA GLY A 290 -11.77 -12.44 -0.95
C GLY A 290 -12.64 -11.30 -0.41
N GLN A 291 -13.09 -11.39 0.84
CA GLN A 291 -13.85 -10.32 1.49
C GLN A 291 -13.04 -9.03 1.60
N LEU A 292 -11.77 -9.10 2.00
CA LEU A 292 -10.89 -7.92 2.09
C LEU A 292 -10.59 -7.29 0.73
N THR A 293 -10.39 -8.11 -0.30
CA THR A 293 -10.19 -7.64 -1.68
C THR A 293 -11.45 -6.94 -2.21
N GLY A 294 -12.62 -7.55 -2.00
CA GLY A 294 -13.90 -6.93 -2.37
C GLY A 294 -14.14 -5.61 -1.64
N ARG A 295 -13.90 -5.59 -0.32
CA ARG A 295 -14.00 -4.37 0.49
C ARG A 295 -13.05 -3.28 0.03
N TYR A 296 -11.83 -3.61 -0.38
CA TYR A 296 -10.88 -2.61 -0.89
C TYR A 296 -11.46 -1.84 -2.07
N LYS A 297 -12.10 -2.54 -3.01
CA LYS A 297 -12.75 -1.91 -4.15
C LYS A 297 -13.88 -0.96 -3.70
N THR A 298 -14.79 -1.45 -2.87
CA THR A 298 -15.91 -0.64 -2.34
C THR A 298 -15.44 0.57 -1.53
N CYS A 299 -14.39 0.41 -0.72
CA CYS A 299 -13.80 1.50 0.06
C CYS A 299 -13.16 2.56 -0.84
N MET A 300 -12.44 2.15 -1.89
CA MET A 300 -11.85 3.09 -2.85
C MET A 300 -12.92 3.93 -3.56
N GLU A 301 -14.03 3.31 -3.98
CA GLU A 301 -15.17 3.99 -4.60
C GLU A 301 -15.79 4.99 -3.60
N SER A 302 -16.18 4.51 -2.40
CA SER A 302 -16.82 5.36 -1.38
C SER A 302 -15.95 6.52 -0.88
N ILE A 303 -14.63 6.35 -0.81
CA ILE A 303 -13.70 7.43 -0.41
C ILE A 303 -13.45 8.38 -1.57
N GLY A 304 -13.30 7.86 -2.80
CA GLY A 304 -13.15 8.66 -4.02
C GLY A 304 -14.31 9.63 -4.20
N ASP A 305 -15.55 9.13 -4.09
CA ASP A 305 -16.76 9.94 -4.22
C ASP A 305 -16.80 11.11 -3.22
N LYS A 306 -16.33 10.89 -1.98
CA LYS A 306 -16.26 11.94 -0.95
C LYS A 306 -15.23 13.01 -1.27
N ILE A 307 -14.08 12.63 -1.84
CA ILE A 307 -13.04 13.58 -2.24
C ILE A 307 -13.55 14.42 -3.42
N CYS A 308 -14.18 13.79 -4.41
CA CYS A 308 -14.80 14.48 -5.54
C CYS A 308 -15.89 15.45 -5.08
N PHE A 309 -16.76 15.03 -4.16
CA PHE A 309 -17.83 15.88 -3.61
C PHE A 309 -17.27 17.09 -2.84
N ALA A 310 -16.21 16.88 -2.04
CA ALA A 310 -15.55 17.98 -1.33
C ALA A 310 -14.90 18.98 -2.31
N ALA A 311 -14.26 18.49 -3.37
CA ALA A 311 -13.68 19.34 -4.41
C ALA A 311 -14.76 20.13 -5.18
N ALA A 312 -15.87 19.49 -5.57
CA ALA A 312 -16.98 20.13 -6.26
C ALA A 312 -17.62 21.24 -5.41
N ARG A 313 -17.82 21.00 -4.11
CA ARG A 313 -18.35 22.01 -3.18
C ARG A 313 -17.40 23.20 -2.97
N CYS A 314 -16.10 22.97 -2.99
CA CYS A 314 -15.11 24.05 -2.98
C CYS A 314 -15.20 24.91 -4.26
N VAL A 315 -15.38 24.29 -5.42
CA VAL A 315 -15.56 25.01 -6.69
C VAL A 315 -16.87 25.81 -6.69
N GLU A 316 -17.98 25.24 -6.19
CA GLU A 316 -19.25 25.96 -6.09
C GLU A 316 -19.16 27.19 -5.16
N LEU A 317 -18.52 27.05 -3.99
CA LEU A 317 -18.33 28.14 -3.04
C LEU A 317 -17.42 29.24 -3.59
N GLN A 318 -16.39 28.88 -4.36
CA GLN A 318 -15.55 29.84 -5.06
C GLN A 318 -16.28 30.50 -6.24
N GLY A 319 -17.10 29.75 -6.98
CA GLY A 319 -17.90 30.25 -8.09
C GLY A 319 -18.96 31.27 -7.65
N ARG A 320 -19.55 31.11 -6.46
CA ARG A 320 -20.49 32.08 -5.89
C ARG A 320 -19.82 33.38 -5.40
N HIS A 321 -18.51 33.37 -5.15
CA HIS A 321 -17.75 34.56 -4.76
C HIS A 321 -17.00 35.24 -5.91
N VAL A 322 -17.04 34.67 -7.12
CA VAL A 322 -16.29 35.18 -8.29
C VAL A 322 -17.23 35.32 -9.49
N LEU A 323 -18.26 36.16 -9.35
CA LEU A 323 -18.82 36.87 -10.49
C LEU A 323 -18.03 38.17 -10.64
N GLY A 324 -16.85 38.13 -11.28
CA GLY A 324 -16.18 39.35 -11.74
C GLY A 324 -14.64 39.38 -11.83
N ILE A 325 -13.88 38.37 -11.42
CA ILE A 325 -12.41 38.45 -11.44
C ILE A 325 -11.79 37.17 -12.04
N GLN A 326 -11.18 37.26 -13.22
CA GLN A 326 -10.31 36.22 -13.75
C GLN A 326 -9.15 35.99 -12.76
N THR A 327 -9.05 34.78 -12.21
CA THR A 327 -8.05 34.51 -11.16
C THR A 327 -6.64 34.30 -11.77
N PRO A 328 -5.58 34.76 -11.09
CA PRO A 328 -4.18 34.57 -11.51
C PRO A 328 -3.78 33.10 -11.74
N LEU A 329 -4.50 32.15 -11.12
CA LEU A 329 -4.23 30.72 -11.24
C LEU A 329 -4.50 30.19 -12.65
N GLN A 330 -5.54 30.70 -13.31
CA GLN A 330 -5.91 30.28 -14.66
C GLN A 330 -4.85 30.75 -15.68
N SER A 331 -4.38 31.99 -15.53
CA SER A 331 -3.28 32.55 -16.31
C SER A 331 -1.94 31.82 -16.09
N ALA A 332 -1.62 31.46 -14.84
CA ALA A 332 -0.41 30.70 -14.51
C ALA A 332 -0.44 29.27 -15.08
N TYR A 333 -1.61 28.62 -15.07
CA TYR A 333 -1.78 27.29 -15.63
C TYR A 333 -1.67 27.29 -17.17
N THR A 334 -2.31 28.25 -17.85
CA THR A 334 -2.15 28.41 -19.30
C THR A 334 -0.70 28.70 -19.69
N ALA A 335 0.03 29.47 -18.88
CA ALA A 335 1.46 29.70 -19.09
C ALA A 335 2.29 28.41 -18.91
N TYR A 336 2.01 27.60 -17.90
CA TYR A 336 2.70 26.32 -17.67
C TYR A 336 2.49 25.34 -18.83
N VAL A 337 1.25 25.17 -19.30
CA VAL A 337 0.93 24.29 -20.43
C VAL A 337 1.65 24.75 -21.70
N ARG A 338 1.74 26.06 -21.95
CA ARG A 338 2.51 26.61 -23.07
C ARG A 338 4.00 26.35 -22.96
N ILE A 339 4.60 26.49 -21.78
CA ILE A 339 6.03 26.23 -21.55
C ILE A 339 6.36 24.75 -21.78
N VAL A 340 5.52 23.84 -21.29
CA VAL A 340 5.69 22.39 -21.49
C VAL A 340 5.55 22.04 -22.97
N ALA A 341 4.58 22.61 -23.68
CA ALA A 341 4.41 22.39 -25.12
C ALA A 341 5.60 22.90 -25.95
N ILE A 342 6.17 24.06 -25.59
CA ILE A 342 7.35 24.63 -26.26
C ILE A 342 8.58 23.77 -26.02
N ARG A 343 8.80 23.28 -24.78
CA ARG A 343 9.97 22.44 -24.48
C ARG A 343 9.89 21.04 -25.07
N LEU A 344 8.69 20.50 -25.25
CA LEU A 344 8.49 19.21 -25.93
C LEU A 344 8.49 19.35 -27.47
N GLY A 345 8.30 20.56 -27.99
CA GLY A 345 8.31 20.87 -29.42
C GLY A 345 9.69 21.21 -30.02
N GLY A 346 10.78 21.02 -29.28
CA GLY A 346 12.16 21.28 -29.75
C GLY A 346 12.66 20.36 -30.87
N PHE A 347 11.85 19.40 -31.31
CA PHE A 347 12.06 18.66 -32.56
C PHE A 347 11.07 19.15 -33.61
N ALA A 348 11.59 19.63 -34.74
CA ALA A 348 10.84 20.23 -35.83
C ALA A 348 9.66 19.34 -36.28
N PHE A 349 8.45 19.70 -35.83
CA PHE A 349 7.19 19.20 -36.36
C PHE A 349 6.40 20.37 -36.95
N PRO A 350 5.75 20.20 -38.11
CA PRO A 350 5.00 21.28 -38.75
C PRO A 350 3.86 21.78 -37.85
N VAL A 351 3.73 23.12 -37.78
CA VAL A 351 2.86 23.92 -36.90
C VAL A 351 1.40 23.44 -36.85
N LYS A 352 0.89 22.79 -37.91
CA LYS A 352 -0.48 22.24 -37.98
C LYS A 352 -0.79 21.16 -36.92
N ASN A 353 0.20 20.49 -36.33
CA ASN A 353 -0.03 19.42 -35.35
C ASN A 353 -0.01 19.86 -33.87
N SER A 354 0.49 21.05 -33.57
CA SER A 354 0.55 21.59 -32.19
C SER A 354 -0.84 21.83 -31.59
N ASN A 355 -1.76 22.39 -32.38
CA ASN A 355 -3.16 22.59 -31.98
C ASN A 355 -3.92 21.28 -31.77
N ARG A 356 -3.53 20.18 -32.45
CA ARG A 356 -4.11 18.85 -32.18
C ARG A 356 -3.62 18.27 -30.87
N MET A 357 -2.35 18.46 -30.52
CA MET A 357 -1.78 17.98 -29.26
C MET A 357 -2.33 18.78 -28.06
N ILE A 358 -2.50 20.10 -28.19
CA ILE A 358 -3.15 20.93 -27.17
C ILE A 358 -4.60 20.46 -26.97
N ARG A 359 -5.39 20.31 -28.04
CA ARG A 359 -6.75 19.78 -27.96
C ARG A 359 -6.83 18.35 -27.41
N PHE A 360 -5.83 17.51 -27.68
CA PHE A 360 -5.73 16.16 -27.12
C PHE A 360 -5.43 16.18 -25.62
N LEU A 361 -4.53 17.06 -25.17
CA LEU A 361 -4.25 17.23 -23.74
C LEU A 361 -5.44 17.84 -22.99
N GLU A 362 -6.13 18.79 -23.62
CA GLU A 362 -7.40 19.36 -23.13
C GLU A 362 -8.51 18.30 -23.07
N SER A 363 -8.63 17.42 -24.08
CA SER A 363 -9.65 16.35 -24.11
C SER A 363 -9.36 15.21 -23.14
N VAL A 364 -8.09 14.81 -22.96
CA VAL A 364 -7.69 13.81 -21.96
C VAL A 364 -7.94 14.34 -20.54
N HIS A 365 -7.85 15.65 -20.33
CA HIS A 365 -8.12 16.26 -19.03
C HIS A 365 -9.62 16.47 -18.78
N ALA A 366 -10.39 16.91 -19.79
CA ALA A 366 -11.86 16.95 -19.72
C ALA A 366 -12.43 15.55 -19.43
N PHE A 367 -11.92 14.52 -20.11
CA PHE A 367 -12.30 13.13 -19.87
C PHE A 367 -11.99 12.64 -18.44
N ARG A 368 -10.91 13.14 -17.80
CA ARG A 368 -10.57 12.82 -16.39
C ARG A 368 -11.41 13.58 -15.36
N PHE A 369 -11.85 14.78 -15.68
CA PHE A 369 -12.73 15.56 -14.81
C PHE A 369 -14.16 15.04 -14.86
N ASP A 370 -14.68 14.74 -16.05
CA ASP A 370 -16.02 14.17 -16.26
C ASP A 370 -16.13 12.73 -15.70
N SER A 371 -15.03 11.96 -15.68
CA SER A 371 -15.01 10.64 -15.03
C SER A 371 -14.86 10.67 -13.50
N CYS A 372 -14.48 11.82 -12.90
CA CYS A 372 -14.49 12.00 -11.45
C CYS A 372 -15.79 12.62 -10.91
N CYS A 373 -16.54 13.32 -11.77
CA CYS A 373 -17.83 13.93 -11.45
C CYS A 373 -18.84 13.56 -12.54
N GLY A 374 -19.23 12.28 -12.59
CA GLY A 374 -20.27 11.85 -13.53
C GLY A 374 -21.60 12.50 -13.19
N SER A 375 -22.13 13.26 -14.14
CA SER A 375 -23.53 13.69 -14.22
C SER A 375 -24.47 12.51 -14.46
#